data_AF-A0A928DHG7-F1
#
_entry.id   AF-A0A928DHG7-F1
#
_cell.length_a   1.000
_cell.length_b   1.000
_cell.length_c   1.000
_cell.angle_alpha   90.00
_cell.angle_beta   90.00
_cell.angle_gamma   90.00
#
_symmetry.space_group_name_H-M   'P 1'
#
loop_
_entity.id
_entity.type
_entity.pdbx_description
1 polymer ?
#
loop_
_entity_poly.entity_id
_entity_poly.type
_entity_poly.pdbx_seq_one_letter_code
_entity_poly.pdbx_strand_id
1 'polypeptide(L)'
;LNTLFVDKNLRYHGLIQAFSRTNRIFDATKTFGNIVTFRDLEQHTIDAITLFGDKNTRNVVLERSYKEYLEGFKDVVSGEARRGYIEVVKELNERFQNVDEIEAEQDKKEFSKLFGEYLRIENILQNYDEYTYLKALQAIDSSDTDAIEKFKNTYFVTDEDIRDMQQIEILPDRRVQDYKSTYNDIRDWLRKEKGNTTAEKSKIDWDDVVFEIDLLKSQEINLDYILELIFEKNNKTKDKTALIEEIRGVIRASVGNRAKESLIVDFINDTDLDTITDKASIIESFFEYAQCKQAKEVSELIASENLNEEEAKRYIIVSLKREFVSENGIDFNSILPKMSPLNPLYLKKKHKVFQLITAFVEKFKGVGGKL
;
A
#
# COMPACT_ATOMS: atom_id res chain seq x y z
N LEU A 1 -4.54 -10.64 16.52
CA LEU A 1 -3.66 -10.29 17.66
C LEU A 1 -2.22 -10.49 17.24
N ASN A 2 -1.40 -9.43 17.30
CA ASN A 2 0.02 -9.47 16.91
C ASN A 2 0.97 -9.18 18.09
N THR A 3 0.55 -8.34 19.04
CA THR A 3 1.41 -7.91 20.15
C THR A 3 0.94 -8.47 21.48
N LEU A 4 1.89 -8.91 22.33
CA LEU A 4 1.65 -9.31 23.72
C LEU A 4 2.57 -8.50 24.64
N PHE A 5 1.96 -7.70 25.52
CA PHE A 5 2.66 -7.01 26.60
C PHE A 5 2.68 -7.88 27.85
N VAL A 6 3.86 -8.06 28.46
CA VAL A 6 4.08 -8.99 29.56
C VAL A 6 4.77 -8.31 30.73
N ASP A 7 4.04 -8.16 31.83
CA ASP A 7 4.59 -7.87 33.16
C ASP A 7 4.32 -9.06 34.11
N LYS A 8 4.83 -10.24 33.72
CA LYS A 8 4.65 -11.47 34.48
C LYS A 8 5.87 -12.37 34.35
N ASN A 9 6.21 -13.08 35.43
CA ASN A 9 7.26 -14.10 35.43
C ASN A 9 6.79 -15.38 34.72
N LEU A 10 6.77 -15.37 33.39
CA LEU A 10 6.47 -16.54 32.57
C LEU A 10 7.67 -17.49 32.54
N ARG A 11 7.40 -18.81 32.55
CA ARG A 11 8.45 -19.84 32.52
C ARG A 11 8.04 -21.05 31.68
N TYR A 12 9.03 -21.68 31.05
CA TYR A 12 8.93 -22.94 30.31
C TYR A 12 7.70 -22.99 29.38
N HIS A 13 6.90 -24.06 29.45
CA HIS A 13 5.73 -24.27 28.58
C HIS A 13 4.69 -23.15 28.71
N GLY A 14 4.52 -22.54 29.88
CA GLY A 14 3.60 -21.42 30.08
C GLY A 14 4.04 -20.16 29.33
N LEU A 15 5.35 -19.94 29.20
CA LEU A 15 5.93 -18.88 28.37
C LEU A 15 5.64 -19.14 26.89
N ILE A 16 5.92 -20.35 26.40
CA ILE A 16 5.66 -20.73 25.00
C ILE A 16 4.17 -20.61 24.64
N GLN A 17 3.27 -21.07 25.52
CA GLN A 17 1.82 -20.97 25.32
C GLN A 17 1.34 -19.52 25.29
N ALA A 18 1.92 -18.64 26.11
CA ALA A 18 1.61 -17.23 26.09
C ALA A 18 2.07 -16.59 24.77
N PHE A 19 3.33 -16.83 24.37
CA PHE A 19 3.89 -16.25 23.14
C PHE A 19 3.19 -16.78 21.89
N SER A 20 2.76 -18.03 21.87
CA SER A 20 2.04 -18.65 20.74
C SER A 20 0.64 -18.05 20.48
N ARG A 21 0.18 -17.11 21.31
CA ARG A 21 -1.05 -16.35 21.04
C ARG A 21 -0.85 -15.29 19.95
N THR A 22 0.38 -14.88 19.69
CA THR A 22 0.70 -13.80 18.74
C THR A 22 1.18 -14.32 17.39
N ASN A 23 1.70 -15.55 17.27
CA ASN A 23 2.36 -16.04 16.05
C ASN A 23 1.44 -16.73 15.02
N ARG A 24 0.11 -16.63 15.16
CA ARG A 24 -0.82 -17.17 14.14
C ARG A 24 -0.68 -16.42 12.82
N ILE A 25 -0.47 -17.16 11.73
CA ILE A 25 -0.32 -16.65 10.36
C ILE A 25 -1.58 -15.86 9.96
N PHE A 26 -1.38 -14.74 9.26
CA PHE A 26 -2.45 -13.91 8.72
C PHE A 26 -2.22 -13.64 7.22
N ASP A 27 -1.36 -12.68 6.89
CA ASP A 27 -0.95 -12.33 5.52
C ASP A 27 0.52 -11.84 5.53
N ALA A 28 1.01 -11.34 4.39
CA ALA A 28 2.40 -10.87 4.25
C ALA A 28 2.75 -9.67 5.16
N THR A 29 1.75 -8.94 5.69
CA THR A 29 1.98 -7.79 6.57
C THR A 29 2.42 -8.24 7.96
N LYS A 30 1.99 -9.44 8.39
CA LYS A 30 2.30 -10.00 9.69
C LYS A 30 3.41 -11.04 9.58
N THR A 31 4.65 -10.58 9.73
CA THR A 31 5.86 -11.40 9.65
C THR A 31 6.08 -12.26 10.90
N PHE A 32 5.93 -11.68 12.09
CA PHE A 32 6.13 -12.34 13.38
C PHE A 32 5.27 -11.70 14.47
N GLY A 33 5.22 -12.33 15.65
CA GLY A 33 4.49 -11.83 16.82
C GLY A 33 5.38 -11.00 17.73
N ASN A 34 4.94 -9.79 18.09
CA ASN A 34 5.69 -8.88 18.96
C ASN A 34 5.46 -9.23 20.44
N ILE A 35 6.54 -9.52 21.17
CA ILE A 35 6.49 -9.79 22.61
C ILE A 35 7.26 -8.69 23.33
N VAL A 36 6.55 -7.84 24.06
CA VAL A 36 7.13 -6.71 24.79
C VAL A 36 7.09 -7.03 26.28
N THR A 37 8.27 -7.19 26.88
CA THR A 37 8.41 -7.64 28.27
C THR A 37 8.92 -6.52 29.17
N PHE A 38 8.25 -6.29 30.30
CA PHE A 38 8.68 -5.31 31.32
C PHE A 38 9.55 -5.91 32.42
N ARG A 39 9.91 -7.19 32.26
CA ARG A 39 10.84 -7.93 33.11
C ARG A 39 11.84 -8.64 32.22
N ASP A 40 13.02 -8.90 32.74
CA ASP A 40 13.99 -9.74 32.05
C ASP A 40 13.45 -11.18 31.95
N LEU A 41 13.02 -11.54 30.73
CA LEU A 41 12.57 -12.87 30.35
C LEU A 41 13.46 -13.49 29.27
N GLU A 42 14.59 -12.87 28.92
CA GLU A 42 15.42 -13.34 27.81
C GLU A 42 15.99 -14.73 28.13
N GLN A 43 16.65 -14.88 29.28
CA GLN A 43 17.19 -16.17 29.68
C GLN A 43 16.10 -17.23 29.83
N HIS A 44 14.94 -16.86 30.38
CA HIS A 44 13.79 -17.76 30.50
C HIS A 44 13.22 -18.19 29.15
N THR A 45 13.30 -17.33 28.14
CA THR A 45 12.92 -17.63 26.76
C THR A 45 13.91 -18.59 26.13
N ILE A 46 15.21 -18.34 26.30
CA ILE A 46 16.28 -19.23 25.82
C ILE A 46 16.16 -20.61 26.45
N ASP A 47 15.97 -20.68 27.77
CA ASP A 47 15.81 -21.94 28.51
C ASP A 47 14.58 -22.71 28.04
N ALA A 48 13.45 -22.02 27.82
CA ALA A 48 12.23 -22.63 27.34
C ALA A 48 12.40 -23.20 25.91
N ILE A 49 12.96 -22.43 24.98
CA ILE A 49 13.19 -22.89 23.61
C ILE A 49 14.16 -24.07 23.57
N THR A 50 15.25 -23.99 24.34
CA THR A 50 16.26 -25.05 24.43
C THR A 50 15.68 -26.35 25.00
N LEU A 51 14.75 -26.26 25.95
CA LEU A 51 14.09 -27.42 26.53
C LEU A 51 13.18 -28.17 25.53
N PHE A 52 12.51 -27.43 24.64
CA PHE A 52 11.55 -27.99 23.68
C PHE A 52 12.11 -28.15 22.26
N GLY A 53 13.40 -27.88 22.05
CA GLY A 53 14.07 -27.93 20.75
C GLY A 53 15.54 -28.37 20.86
N ASP A 54 16.33 -28.03 19.84
CA ASP A 54 17.79 -28.19 19.80
C ASP A 54 18.51 -26.84 19.90
N LYS A 55 19.86 -26.84 19.95
CA LYS A 55 20.64 -25.60 20.05
C LYS A 55 20.47 -24.67 18.84
N ASN A 56 20.08 -25.20 17.68
CA ASN A 56 19.86 -24.43 16.46
C ASN A 56 18.44 -23.83 16.41
N THR A 57 17.51 -24.33 17.21
CA THR A 57 16.12 -23.91 17.26
C THR A 57 15.97 -22.44 17.65
N ARG A 58 16.89 -21.88 18.46
CA ARG A 58 16.88 -20.44 18.80
C ARG A 58 16.91 -19.55 17.57
N ASN A 59 17.82 -19.83 16.64
CA ASN A 59 18.04 -19.02 15.43
C ASN A 59 16.92 -19.16 14.39
N VAL A 60 16.00 -20.10 14.63
CA VAL A 60 14.82 -20.37 13.78
C VAL A 60 13.54 -19.82 14.42
N VAL A 61 13.47 -19.79 15.76
CA VAL A 61 12.26 -19.39 16.50
C VAL A 61 12.26 -17.91 16.89
N LEU A 62 13.43 -17.35 17.21
CA LEU A 62 13.56 -15.93 17.51
C LEU A 62 13.93 -15.17 16.26
N GLU A 63 13.36 -13.98 16.14
CA GLU A 63 13.65 -13.08 15.04
C GLU A 63 15.07 -12.53 15.13
N ARG A 64 15.62 -12.12 13.98
CA ARG A 64 16.95 -11.51 13.89
C ARG A 64 17.00 -10.16 14.59
N SER A 65 18.21 -9.70 14.91
CA SER A 65 18.40 -8.39 15.53
C SER A 65 18.11 -7.25 14.55
N TYR A 66 17.80 -6.07 15.09
CA TYR A 66 17.67 -4.82 14.32
C TYR A 66 18.89 -4.59 13.41
N LYS A 67 20.09 -4.78 13.97
CA LYS A 67 21.37 -4.61 13.25
C LYS A 67 21.49 -5.55 12.04
N GLU A 68 21.08 -6.81 12.18
CA GLU A 68 21.10 -7.77 11.06
C GLU A 68 20.17 -7.34 9.92
N TYR A 69 18.99 -6.78 10.21
CA TYR A 69 18.10 -6.25 9.17
C TYR A 69 18.61 -4.94 8.54
N LEU A 70 19.40 -4.17 9.29
CA LEU A 70 19.97 -2.91 8.83
C LEU A 70 21.18 -3.14 7.90
N GLU A 71 22.09 -4.03 8.30
CA GLU A 71 23.37 -4.30 7.62
C GLU A 71 23.33 -5.50 6.66
N GLY A 72 22.38 -6.42 6.86
CA GLY A 72 22.28 -7.67 6.12
C GLY A 72 22.82 -8.86 6.91
N PHE A 73 22.42 -10.06 6.52
CA PHE A 73 22.79 -11.28 7.22
C PHE A 73 22.80 -12.49 6.27
N LYS A 74 23.49 -13.55 6.68
CA LYS A 74 23.42 -14.84 6.01
C LYS A 74 22.38 -15.71 6.70
N ASP A 75 21.36 -16.12 5.97
CA ASP A 75 20.30 -16.98 6.47
C ASP A 75 20.92 -18.33 6.88
N VAL A 76 20.72 -18.73 8.13
CA VAL A 76 21.31 -19.96 8.68
C VAL A 76 20.62 -21.21 8.12
N VAL A 77 19.38 -21.08 7.67
CA VAL A 77 18.56 -22.17 7.14
C VAL A 77 18.77 -22.33 5.64
N SER A 78 18.64 -21.24 4.86
CA SER A 78 18.83 -21.31 3.39
C SER A 78 20.29 -21.18 2.95
N GLY A 79 21.15 -20.60 3.79
CA GLY A 79 22.53 -20.29 3.43
C GLY A 79 22.68 -19.08 2.52
N GLU A 80 21.58 -18.41 2.16
CA GLU A 80 21.57 -17.27 1.25
C GLU A 80 21.95 -15.97 1.98
N ALA A 81 22.69 -15.10 1.30
CA ALA A 81 22.95 -13.75 1.78
C ALA A 81 21.70 -12.90 1.55
N ARG A 82 21.17 -12.30 2.61
CA ARG A 82 20.11 -11.30 2.56
C ARG A 82 20.73 -9.94 2.79
N ARG A 83 20.36 -8.99 1.93
CA ARG A 83 20.85 -7.63 2.00
C ARG A 83 20.14 -6.88 3.13
N GLY A 84 20.86 -5.93 3.71
CA GLY A 84 20.32 -5.04 4.72
C GLY A 84 19.60 -3.85 4.11
N TYR A 85 18.82 -3.16 4.94
CA TYR A 85 18.16 -1.91 4.59
C TYR A 85 19.13 -0.88 3.97
N ILE A 86 20.32 -0.70 4.56
CA ILE A 86 21.30 0.29 4.10
C ILE A 86 21.73 0.02 2.66
N GLU A 87 22.03 -1.24 2.33
CA GLU A 87 22.45 -1.62 0.98
C GLU A 87 21.32 -1.39 -0.03
N VAL A 88 20.09 -1.77 0.32
CA VAL A 88 18.92 -1.61 -0.55
C VAL A 88 18.59 -0.12 -0.79
N VAL A 89 18.62 0.71 0.24
CA VAL A 89 18.38 2.17 0.11
C VAL A 89 19.46 2.82 -0.72
N LYS A 90 20.72 2.47 -0.48
CA LYS A 90 21.85 2.97 -1.28
C LYS A 90 21.68 2.62 -2.75
N GLU A 91 21.36 1.37 -3.06
CA GLU A 91 21.15 0.95 -4.45
C GLU A 91 19.95 1.66 -5.11
N LEU A 92 18.84 1.85 -4.39
CA LEU A 92 17.70 2.64 -4.89
C LEU A 92 18.13 4.08 -5.21
N ASN A 93 18.90 4.70 -4.33
CA ASN A 93 19.38 6.07 -4.53
C ASN A 93 20.44 6.20 -5.63
N GLU A 94 21.26 5.19 -5.87
CA GLU A 94 22.28 5.22 -6.92
C GLU A 94 21.70 4.90 -8.31
N ARG A 95 20.82 3.90 -8.39
CA ARG A 95 20.33 3.37 -9.67
C ARG A 95 19.04 4.01 -10.15
N PHE A 96 18.18 4.43 -9.22
CA PHE A 96 16.83 4.92 -9.52
C PHE A 96 16.62 6.30 -8.89
N GLN A 97 17.50 7.25 -9.24
CA GLN A 97 17.42 8.63 -8.77
C GLN A 97 16.14 9.32 -9.22
N ASN A 98 15.79 9.13 -10.49
CA ASN A 98 14.60 9.67 -11.10
C ASN A 98 13.71 8.52 -11.57
N VAL A 99 12.53 8.41 -10.98
CA VAL A 99 11.57 7.34 -11.32
C VAL A 99 10.95 7.52 -12.70
N ASP A 100 10.93 8.76 -13.23
CA ASP A 100 10.39 9.06 -14.55
C ASP A 100 11.27 8.51 -15.69
N GLU A 101 12.52 8.16 -15.38
CA GLU A 101 13.49 7.62 -16.35
C GLU A 101 13.42 6.09 -16.49
N ILE A 102 12.57 5.41 -15.70
CA ILE A 102 12.41 3.95 -15.73
C ILE A 102 11.55 3.53 -16.93
N GLU A 103 12.11 3.68 -18.14
CA GLU A 103 11.42 3.38 -19.39
C GLU A 103 11.69 1.95 -19.87
N ALA A 104 12.94 1.48 -19.78
CA ALA A 104 13.29 0.17 -20.29
C ALA A 104 12.63 -0.95 -19.48
N GLU A 105 12.19 -2.00 -20.17
CA GLU A 105 11.49 -3.09 -19.51
C GLU A 105 12.36 -3.83 -18.47
N GLN A 106 13.67 -3.95 -18.75
CA GLN A 106 14.63 -4.51 -17.82
C GLN A 106 14.74 -3.65 -16.54
N ASP A 107 14.80 -2.33 -16.69
CA ASP A 107 14.87 -1.40 -15.55
C ASP A 107 13.59 -1.47 -14.71
N LYS A 108 12.42 -1.58 -15.34
CA LYS A 108 11.15 -1.81 -14.64
C LYS A 108 11.18 -3.09 -13.80
N LYS A 109 11.74 -4.18 -14.35
CA LYS A 109 11.87 -5.46 -13.66
C LYS A 109 12.81 -5.34 -12.45
N GLU A 110 13.98 -4.76 -12.66
CA GLU A 110 15.00 -4.60 -11.62
C GLU A 110 14.53 -3.66 -10.50
N PHE A 111 13.90 -2.55 -10.86
CA PHE A 111 13.25 -1.65 -9.90
C PHE A 111 12.17 -2.38 -9.08
N SER A 112 11.30 -3.16 -9.75
CA SER A 112 10.22 -3.88 -9.06
C SER A 112 10.78 -4.91 -8.05
N LYS A 113 11.87 -5.59 -8.39
CA LYS A 113 12.53 -6.50 -7.44
C LYS A 113 13.13 -5.76 -6.25
N LEU A 114 13.89 -4.70 -6.51
CA LEU A 114 14.59 -3.94 -5.49
C LEU A 114 13.62 -3.21 -4.54
N PHE A 115 12.59 -2.58 -5.09
CA PHE A 115 11.58 -1.90 -4.28
C PHE A 115 10.69 -2.88 -3.51
N GLY A 116 10.39 -4.06 -4.06
CA GLY A 116 9.72 -5.13 -3.31
C GLY A 116 10.55 -5.60 -2.11
N GLU A 117 11.87 -5.70 -2.25
CA GLU A 117 12.78 -5.98 -1.13
C GLU A 117 12.78 -4.87 -0.09
N TYR A 118 12.83 -3.60 -0.51
CA TYR A 118 12.67 -2.45 0.38
C TYR A 118 11.39 -2.53 1.21
N LEU A 119 10.23 -2.77 0.58
CA LEU A 119 8.93 -2.84 1.27
C LEU A 119 8.91 -3.93 2.34
N ARG A 120 9.50 -5.10 2.06
CA ARG A 120 9.59 -6.21 3.02
C ARG A 120 10.47 -5.87 4.21
N ILE A 121 11.65 -5.30 3.97
CA ILE A 121 12.59 -4.91 5.04
C ILE A 121 11.97 -3.79 5.87
N GLU A 122 11.38 -2.77 5.24
CA GLU A 122 10.71 -1.66 5.93
C GLU A 122 9.56 -2.18 6.82
N ASN A 123 8.71 -3.09 6.31
CA ASN A 123 7.63 -3.68 7.10
C ASN A 123 8.14 -4.43 8.34
N ILE A 124 9.29 -5.11 8.24
CA ILE A 124 9.92 -5.77 9.39
C ILE A 124 10.45 -4.73 10.37
N LEU A 125 11.22 -3.75 9.87
CA LEU A 125 11.85 -2.71 10.67
C LEU A 125 10.85 -1.85 11.45
N GLN A 126 9.62 -1.66 10.94
CA GLN A 126 8.54 -0.96 11.65
C GLN A 126 8.16 -1.60 13.00
N ASN A 127 8.56 -2.86 13.27
CA ASN A 127 8.33 -3.49 14.57
C ASN A 127 9.46 -3.23 15.58
N TYR A 128 10.54 -2.55 15.18
CA TYR A 128 11.68 -2.23 16.03
C TYR A 128 11.59 -0.80 16.55
N ASP A 129 11.88 -0.65 17.84
CA ASP A 129 11.88 0.63 18.52
C ASP A 129 12.91 1.58 17.89
N GLU A 130 14.11 1.08 17.60
CA GLU A 130 15.21 1.84 17.01
C GLU A 130 14.84 2.46 15.65
N TYR A 131 14.11 1.72 14.82
CA TYR A 131 13.65 2.23 13.53
C TYR A 131 12.56 3.30 13.69
N THR A 132 11.68 3.13 14.68
CA THR A 132 10.65 4.13 15.02
C THR A 132 11.30 5.43 15.48
N TYR A 133 12.34 5.34 16.30
CA TYR A 133 13.09 6.50 16.80
C TYR A 133 13.81 7.19 15.65
N LEU A 134 14.44 6.41 14.78
CA LEU A 134 15.12 6.91 13.60
C LEU A 134 14.17 7.68 12.65
N LYS A 135 12.97 7.15 12.39
CA LYS A 135 11.93 7.86 11.60
C LYS A 135 11.45 9.14 12.28
N ALA A 136 11.23 9.11 13.60
CA ALA A 136 10.83 10.29 14.36
C ALA A 136 11.92 11.38 14.38
N LEU A 137 13.20 10.98 14.42
CA LEU A 137 14.34 11.90 14.35
C LEU A 137 14.37 12.68 13.02
N GLN A 138 13.99 12.05 11.90
CA GLN A 138 13.95 12.74 10.60
C GLN A 138 12.87 13.83 10.50
N ALA A 139 11.81 13.73 11.29
CA ALA A 139 10.76 14.74 11.33
C ALA A 139 11.15 15.99 12.15
N ILE A 140 12.25 15.92 12.90
CA ILE A 140 12.73 17.01 13.76
C ILE A 140 13.73 17.86 12.98
N ASP A 141 13.59 19.18 13.11
CA ASP A 141 14.58 20.12 12.60
C ASP A 141 15.87 19.98 13.43
N SER A 142 16.99 19.68 12.76
CA SER A 142 18.29 19.49 13.40
C SER A 142 18.85 20.75 14.06
N SER A 143 18.29 21.92 13.74
CA SER A 143 18.64 23.19 14.37
C SER A 143 17.85 23.49 15.64
N ASP A 144 16.74 22.78 15.90
CA ASP A 144 15.88 22.97 17.07
C ASP A 144 16.38 22.15 18.27
N THR A 145 17.14 22.83 19.15
CA THR A 145 17.71 22.21 20.35
C THR A 145 16.66 21.72 21.34
N ASP A 146 15.53 22.43 21.45
CA ASP A 146 14.46 22.09 22.40
C ASP A 146 13.70 20.84 21.93
N ALA A 147 13.48 20.72 20.61
CA ALA A 147 12.91 19.53 20.01
C ALA A 147 13.80 18.30 20.18
N ILE A 148 15.12 18.44 20.02
CA ILE A 148 16.08 17.36 20.24
C ILE A 148 16.09 16.93 21.71
N GLU A 149 16.06 17.85 22.66
CA GLU A 149 16.02 17.51 24.08
C GLU A 149 14.71 16.80 24.45
N LYS A 150 13.58 17.25 23.90
CA LYS A 150 12.29 16.57 24.05
C LYS A 150 12.31 15.16 23.46
N PHE A 151 12.94 14.98 22.30
CA PHE A 151 13.10 13.68 21.65
C PHE A 151 13.91 12.71 22.51
N LYS A 152 15.07 13.15 23.04
CA LYS A 152 15.90 12.37 23.97
C LYS A 152 15.10 11.90 25.18
N ASN A 153 14.33 12.81 25.79
CA ASN A 153 13.52 12.49 26.96
C ASN A 153 12.34 11.55 26.63
N THR A 154 11.78 11.62 25.43
CA THR A 154 10.64 10.81 25.01
C THR A 154 11.04 9.37 24.69
N TYR A 155 12.15 9.21 23.98
CA TYR A 155 12.61 7.90 23.48
C TYR A 155 13.76 7.31 24.30
N PHE A 156 14.20 8.00 25.34
CA PHE A 156 15.29 7.58 26.24
C PHE A 156 16.60 7.29 25.50
N VAL A 157 16.91 8.11 24.50
CA VAL A 157 18.11 7.97 23.65
C VAL A 157 19.21 8.96 24.06
N THR A 158 20.46 8.54 23.88
CA THR A 158 21.65 9.34 24.18
C THR A 158 22.11 10.17 22.98
N ASP A 159 23.05 11.09 23.20
CA ASP A 159 23.73 11.82 22.13
C ASP A 159 24.54 10.89 21.20
N GLU A 160 25.02 9.76 21.70
CA GLU A 160 25.73 8.77 20.91
C GLU A 160 24.76 8.04 19.98
N ASP A 161 23.62 7.59 20.50
CA ASP A 161 22.57 6.93 19.70
C ASP A 161 22.06 7.84 18.57
N ILE A 162 21.89 9.15 18.84
CA ILE A 162 21.48 10.12 17.81
C ILE A 162 22.54 10.24 16.72
N ARG A 163 23.83 10.24 17.06
CA ARG A 163 24.93 10.30 16.06
C ARG A 163 24.96 9.05 15.19
N ASP A 164 24.68 7.89 15.76
CA ASP A 164 24.61 6.64 15.00
C ASP A 164 23.37 6.63 14.10
N MET A 165 22.22 7.07 14.60
CA MET A 165 20.99 7.24 13.79
C MET A 165 21.19 8.21 12.62
N GLN A 166 21.91 9.32 12.82
CA GLN A 166 22.18 10.31 11.78
C GLN A 166 23.08 9.78 10.64
N GLN A 167 23.83 8.71 10.87
CA GLN A 167 24.63 8.07 9.81
C GLN A 167 23.79 7.15 8.91
N ILE A 168 22.60 6.74 9.37
CA ILE A 168 21.71 5.87 8.61
C ILE A 168 20.93 6.71 7.61
N GLU A 169 21.15 6.45 6.33
CA GLU A 169 20.38 7.06 5.26
C GLU A 169 18.99 6.39 5.16
N ILE A 170 17.94 7.19 5.22
CA ILE A 170 16.55 6.76 5.00
C ILE A 170 16.02 7.49 3.79
N LEU A 171 15.20 6.81 3.00
CA LEU A 171 14.44 7.45 1.95
C LEU A 171 13.46 8.48 2.53
N PRO A 172 13.48 9.74 2.04
CA PRO A 172 12.46 10.73 2.37
C PRO A 172 11.07 10.25 1.96
N ASP A 173 10.05 10.61 2.73
CA ASP A 173 8.66 10.17 2.48
C ASP A 173 8.17 10.49 1.07
N ARG A 174 8.60 11.64 0.51
CA ARG A 174 8.27 12.00 -0.88
C ARG A 174 8.87 11.01 -1.89
N ARG A 175 10.13 10.60 -1.71
CA ARG A 175 10.77 9.62 -2.59
C ARG A 175 10.12 8.24 -2.47
N VAL A 176 9.76 7.83 -1.25
CA VAL A 176 9.01 6.59 -1.03
C VAL A 176 7.66 6.65 -1.74
N GLN A 177 6.97 7.79 -1.69
CA GLN A 177 5.72 7.99 -2.41
C GLN A 177 5.90 7.87 -3.93
N ASP A 178 6.92 8.51 -4.49
CA ASP A 178 7.23 8.44 -5.93
C ASP A 178 7.57 7.00 -6.35
N TYR A 179 8.37 6.28 -5.57
CA TYR A 179 8.64 4.86 -5.80
C TYR A 179 7.39 3.98 -5.71
N LYS A 180 6.50 4.22 -4.73
CA LYS A 180 5.21 3.52 -4.63
C LYS A 180 4.34 3.76 -5.87
N SER A 181 4.31 5.00 -6.37
CA SER A 181 3.59 5.34 -7.61
C SER A 181 4.12 4.52 -8.78
N THR A 182 5.42 4.59 -9.03
CA THR A 182 6.05 3.92 -10.18
C THR A 182 5.94 2.40 -10.08
N TYR A 183 6.05 1.84 -8.86
CA TYR A 183 5.86 0.40 -8.63
C TYR A 183 4.44 -0.05 -8.99
N ASN A 184 3.44 0.75 -8.64
CA ASN A 184 2.05 0.50 -9.02
C ASN A 184 1.83 0.71 -10.53
N ASP A 185 2.46 1.71 -11.14
CA ASP A 185 2.41 1.96 -12.58
C ASP A 185 2.95 0.76 -13.38
N ILE A 186 4.11 0.22 -12.97
CA ILE A 186 4.72 -0.97 -13.59
C ILE A 186 3.82 -2.19 -13.44
N ARG A 187 3.25 -2.40 -12.25
CA ARG A 187 2.31 -3.51 -12.01
C ARG A 187 1.07 -3.41 -12.89
N ASP A 188 0.48 -2.23 -13.00
CA ASP A 188 -0.72 -2.00 -13.82
C ASP A 188 -0.41 -2.17 -15.31
N TRP A 189 0.76 -1.68 -15.77
CA TRP A 189 1.27 -1.90 -17.11
C TRP A 189 1.44 -3.39 -17.41
N LEU A 190 2.11 -4.16 -16.53
CA LEU A 190 2.35 -5.59 -16.72
C LEU A 190 1.03 -6.40 -16.78
N ARG A 191 0.04 -6.02 -15.97
CA ARG A 191 -1.30 -6.62 -16.01
C ARG A 191 -2.00 -6.38 -17.35
N LYS A 192 -1.87 -5.16 -17.91
CA LYS A 192 -2.44 -4.81 -19.22
C LYS A 192 -1.73 -5.56 -20.36
N GLU A 193 -0.40 -5.71 -20.29
CA GLU A 193 0.35 -6.48 -21.28
C GLU A 193 -0.03 -7.96 -21.29
N LYS A 194 -0.10 -8.60 -20.12
CA LYS A 194 -0.53 -10.01 -20.01
C LYS A 194 -1.97 -10.24 -20.53
N GLY A 195 -2.83 -9.21 -20.44
CA GLY A 195 -4.20 -9.25 -20.96
C GLY A 195 -4.32 -9.01 -22.47
N ASN A 196 -3.38 -8.30 -23.10
CA ASN A 196 -3.43 -7.96 -24.51
C ASN A 196 -2.79 -9.07 -25.36
N THR A 197 -3.61 -9.87 -26.04
CA THR A 197 -3.16 -10.98 -26.90
C THR A 197 -2.49 -10.53 -28.20
N THR A 198 -2.57 -9.24 -28.53
CA THR A 198 -2.08 -8.61 -29.77
C THR A 198 -0.83 -7.76 -29.60
N ALA A 199 -0.40 -7.46 -28.36
CA ALA A 199 0.88 -6.78 -28.13
C ALA A 199 2.03 -7.76 -28.39
N GLU A 200 3.16 -7.27 -28.90
CA GLU A 200 4.39 -8.04 -28.91
C GLU A 200 4.66 -8.47 -27.46
N LYS A 201 4.59 -9.78 -27.19
CA LYS A 201 4.87 -10.29 -25.86
C LYS A 201 6.25 -9.82 -25.45
N SER A 202 6.33 -9.27 -24.24
CA SER A 202 7.59 -9.01 -23.54
C SER A 202 8.63 -10.11 -23.82
N LYS A 203 9.86 -9.69 -24.10
CA LYS A 203 11.00 -10.60 -24.26
C LYS A 203 11.64 -10.95 -22.92
N ILE A 204 11.20 -10.31 -21.85
CA ILE A 204 11.74 -10.43 -20.50
C ILE A 204 10.83 -11.36 -19.70
N ASP A 205 11.44 -12.32 -19.00
CA ASP A 205 10.70 -13.17 -18.08
C ASP A 205 10.34 -12.36 -16.81
N TRP A 206 9.07 -12.37 -16.42
CA TRP A 206 8.57 -11.69 -15.22
C TRP A 206 8.09 -12.66 -14.13
N ASP A 207 8.21 -13.97 -14.35
CA ASP A 207 7.66 -14.98 -13.43
C ASP A 207 8.39 -15.03 -12.08
N ASP A 208 9.61 -14.48 -12.03
CA ASP A 208 10.41 -14.31 -10.82
C ASP A 208 10.12 -13.02 -10.04
N VAL A 209 9.20 -12.18 -10.50
CA VAL A 209 8.79 -10.94 -9.81
C VAL A 209 7.46 -11.16 -9.10
N VAL A 210 7.50 -11.08 -7.77
CA VAL A 210 6.30 -11.08 -6.92
C VAL A 210 6.05 -9.65 -6.44
N PHE A 211 4.86 -9.11 -6.74
CA PHE A 211 4.47 -7.78 -6.29
C PHE A 211 3.90 -7.80 -4.87
N GLU A 212 4.41 -6.94 -3.99
CA GLU A 212 4.07 -6.89 -2.56
C GLU A 212 2.76 -6.11 -2.31
N ILE A 213 1.64 -6.62 -2.84
CA ILE A 213 0.34 -5.93 -2.83
C ILE A 213 -0.20 -5.76 -1.42
N ASP A 214 -0.06 -6.77 -0.57
CA ASP A 214 -0.60 -6.75 0.80
C ASP A 214 0.12 -5.70 1.65
N LEU A 215 1.44 -5.57 1.49
CA LEU A 215 2.23 -4.53 2.15
C LEU A 215 1.77 -3.14 1.72
N LEU A 216 1.58 -2.91 0.43
CA LEU A 216 1.09 -1.63 -0.08
C LEU A 216 -0.30 -1.29 0.45
N LYS A 217 -1.22 -2.25 0.47
CA LYS A 217 -2.58 -2.07 1.00
C LYS A 217 -2.59 -1.73 2.48
N SER A 218 -1.71 -2.34 3.28
CA SER A 218 -1.65 -2.08 4.72
C SER A 218 -1.23 -0.66 5.07
N GLN A 219 -0.45 -0.03 4.19
CA GLN A 219 0.05 1.33 4.32
C GLN A 219 -0.80 2.34 3.52
N GLU A 220 -1.98 1.95 3.02
CA GLU A 220 -2.82 2.85 2.26
C GLU A 220 -3.38 3.98 3.11
N ILE A 221 -3.29 5.17 2.56
CA ILE A 221 -3.98 6.33 3.08
C ILE A 221 -5.46 6.23 2.68
N ASN A 222 -6.34 6.35 3.67
CA ASN A 222 -7.79 6.35 3.46
C ASN A 222 -8.23 7.58 2.65
N LEU A 223 -9.31 7.43 1.89
CA LEU A 223 -9.87 8.52 1.08
C LEU A 223 -10.17 9.77 1.94
N ASP A 224 -10.73 9.58 3.13
CA ASP A 224 -11.05 10.68 4.05
C ASP A 224 -9.80 11.52 4.39
N TYR A 225 -8.66 10.87 4.63
CA TYR A 225 -7.40 11.60 4.88
C TYR A 225 -6.92 12.36 3.64
N ILE A 226 -7.10 11.80 2.44
CA ILE A 226 -6.78 12.51 1.19
C ILE A 226 -7.65 13.77 1.07
N LEU A 227 -8.94 13.67 1.39
CA LEU A 227 -9.86 14.81 1.39
C LEU A 227 -9.50 15.86 2.45
N GLU A 228 -9.12 15.43 3.65
CA GLU A 228 -8.58 16.33 4.67
C GLU A 228 -7.31 17.05 4.21
N LEU A 229 -6.40 16.33 3.55
CA LEU A 229 -5.17 16.90 3.00
C LEU A 229 -5.48 17.95 1.92
N ILE A 230 -6.48 17.70 1.07
CA ILE A 230 -6.95 18.68 0.07
C ILE A 230 -7.38 19.98 0.77
N PHE A 231 -8.20 19.86 1.83
CA PHE A 231 -8.67 21.01 2.60
C PHE A 231 -7.53 21.78 3.26
N GLU A 232 -6.62 21.10 3.95
CA GLU A 232 -5.49 21.72 4.65
C GLU A 232 -4.54 22.45 3.70
N LYS A 233 -4.30 21.87 2.52
CA LYS A 233 -3.39 22.43 1.51
C LYS A 233 -4.02 23.58 0.75
N ASN A 234 -5.30 23.49 0.41
CA ASN A 234 -6.02 24.60 -0.23
C ASN A 234 -5.95 25.87 0.65
N ASN A 235 -6.13 25.72 1.97
CA ASN A 235 -6.04 26.82 2.92
C ASN A 235 -4.66 27.49 2.98
N LYS A 236 -3.58 26.79 2.63
CA LYS A 236 -2.20 27.31 2.66
C LYS A 236 -1.78 27.94 1.33
N THR A 237 -1.98 27.24 0.23
CA THR A 237 -1.34 27.57 -1.06
C THR A 237 -2.30 28.30 -2.02
N LYS A 238 -3.62 28.09 -1.88
CA LYS A 238 -4.68 28.60 -2.78
C LYS A 238 -4.45 28.40 -4.29
N ASP A 239 -3.52 27.53 -4.66
CA ASP A 239 -3.22 27.18 -6.06
C ASP A 239 -3.75 25.79 -6.35
N LYS A 240 -4.81 25.72 -7.16
CA LYS A 240 -5.43 24.46 -7.56
C LYS A 240 -4.47 23.58 -8.36
N THR A 241 -3.56 24.16 -9.16
CA THR A 241 -2.67 23.37 -10.02
C THR A 241 -1.61 22.64 -9.20
N ALA A 242 -0.94 23.34 -8.28
CA ALA A 242 -0.01 22.74 -7.34
C ALA A 242 -0.69 21.70 -6.43
N LEU A 243 -1.92 21.99 -5.97
CA LEU A 243 -2.72 21.05 -5.18
C LEU A 243 -3.01 19.75 -5.93
N ILE A 244 -3.42 19.85 -7.20
CA ILE A 244 -3.71 18.68 -8.04
C ILE A 244 -2.47 17.81 -8.22
N GLU A 245 -1.31 18.40 -8.51
CA GLU A 245 -0.08 17.62 -8.69
C GLU A 245 0.37 16.92 -7.41
N GLU A 246 0.22 17.58 -6.25
CA GLU A 246 0.54 16.97 -4.96
C GLU A 246 -0.38 15.78 -4.66
N ILE A 247 -1.69 15.98 -4.79
CA ILE A 247 -2.72 14.98 -4.49
C ILE A 247 -2.68 13.82 -5.48
N ARG A 248 -2.39 14.09 -6.75
CA ARG A 248 -2.18 13.04 -7.77
C ARG A 248 -1.07 12.08 -7.35
N GLY A 249 0.05 12.60 -6.85
CA GLY A 249 1.13 11.75 -6.33
C GLY A 249 0.66 10.85 -5.18
N VAL A 250 -0.13 11.39 -4.25
CA VAL A 250 -0.65 10.63 -3.10
C VAL A 250 -1.61 9.52 -3.56
N ILE A 251 -2.51 9.84 -4.49
CA ILE A 251 -3.49 8.90 -5.04
C ILE A 251 -2.80 7.76 -5.81
N ARG A 252 -1.79 8.08 -6.64
CA ARG A 252 -1.07 7.08 -7.44
C ARG A 252 -0.23 6.14 -6.57
N ALA A 253 0.27 6.61 -5.43
CA ALA A 253 0.98 5.77 -4.48
C ALA A 253 0.07 4.74 -3.76
N SER A 254 -1.24 5.02 -3.64
CA SER A 254 -2.24 4.13 -3.03
C SER A 254 -2.79 3.15 -4.07
N VAL A 255 -2.80 1.83 -3.82
CA VAL A 255 -3.32 0.84 -4.79
C VAL A 255 -4.84 0.96 -4.97
N GLY A 256 -5.57 1.17 -3.87
CA GLY A 256 -7.03 1.22 -3.85
C GLY A 256 -7.65 2.50 -4.42
N ASN A 257 -6.92 3.62 -4.39
CA ASN A 257 -7.47 4.93 -4.76
C ASN A 257 -7.14 5.39 -6.19
N ARG A 258 -6.25 4.69 -6.92
CA ARG A 258 -5.82 5.10 -8.29
C ARG A 258 -6.99 5.29 -9.25
N ALA A 259 -7.98 4.39 -9.21
CA ALA A 259 -9.16 4.48 -10.08
C ALA A 259 -10.00 5.74 -9.82
N LYS A 260 -9.87 6.36 -8.64
CA LYS A 260 -10.55 7.61 -8.25
C LYS A 260 -9.76 8.87 -8.62
N GLU A 261 -8.56 8.77 -9.22
CA GLU A 261 -7.74 9.93 -9.58
C GLU A 261 -8.55 10.96 -10.38
N SER A 262 -9.16 10.55 -11.48
CA SER A 262 -10.00 11.44 -12.30
C SER A 262 -11.15 12.07 -11.51
N LEU A 263 -11.82 11.28 -10.66
CA LEU A 263 -12.94 11.74 -9.85
C LEU A 263 -12.52 12.84 -8.86
N ILE A 264 -11.38 12.67 -8.20
CA ILE A 264 -10.85 13.64 -7.22
C ILE A 264 -10.30 14.89 -7.92
N VAL A 265 -9.58 14.73 -9.03
CA VAL A 265 -9.07 15.86 -9.82
C VAL A 265 -10.23 16.71 -10.35
N ASP A 266 -11.26 16.08 -10.89
CA ASP A 266 -12.43 16.79 -11.40
C ASP A 266 -13.21 17.47 -10.25
N PHE A 267 -13.29 16.85 -9.07
CA PHE A 267 -13.86 17.50 -7.88
C PHE A 267 -13.11 18.79 -7.50
N ILE A 268 -11.78 18.77 -7.49
CA ILE A 268 -10.95 19.94 -7.17
C ILE A 268 -11.15 21.06 -8.21
N ASN A 269 -11.27 20.70 -9.49
CA ASN A 269 -11.49 21.66 -10.56
C ASN A 269 -12.90 22.28 -10.51
N ASP A 270 -13.93 21.45 -10.40
CA ASP A 270 -15.34 21.84 -10.50
C ASP A 270 -15.86 22.55 -9.24
N THR A 271 -15.26 22.29 -8.08
CA THR A 271 -15.74 22.80 -6.79
C THR A 271 -14.97 24.05 -6.37
N ASP A 272 -15.68 25.01 -5.77
CA ASP A 272 -15.05 26.13 -5.08
C ASP A 272 -14.66 25.73 -3.65
N LEU A 273 -13.40 25.30 -3.48
CA LEU A 273 -12.87 24.81 -2.21
C LEU A 273 -12.87 25.89 -1.11
N ASP A 274 -12.91 27.17 -1.47
CA ASP A 274 -12.93 28.27 -0.47
C ASP A 274 -14.30 28.39 0.22
N THR A 275 -15.36 27.77 -0.33
CA THR A 275 -16.69 27.72 0.30
C THR A 275 -16.80 26.66 1.40
N ILE A 276 -15.86 25.72 1.43
CA ILE A 276 -15.84 24.63 2.38
C ILE A 276 -15.24 25.14 3.70
N THR A 277 -15.99 25.01 4.78
CA THR A 277 -15.61 25.64 6.06
C THR A 277 -14.81 24.71 6.98
N ASP A 278 -15.02 23.39 6.88
CA ASP A 278 -14.36 22.41 7.74
C ASP A 278 -14.07 21.08 7.03
N LYS A 279 -13.32 20.22 7.74
CA LYS A 279 -12.93 18.88 7.29
C LYS A 279 -14.12 17.94 7.05
N ALA A 280 -15.22 18.08 7.78
CA ALA A 280 -16.39 17.22 7.57
C ALA A 280 -17.14 17.63 6.28
N SER A 281 -17.20 18.93 6.02
CA SER A 281 -17.88 19.53 4.87
C SER A 281 -17.20 19.15 3.56
N ILE A 282 -15.87 19.04 3.50
CA ILE A 282 -15.19 18.56 2.27
C ILE A 282 -15.55 17.11 1.96
N ILE A 283 -15.68 16.28 2.99
CA ILE A 283 -16.03 14.86 2.85
C ILE A 283 -17.45 14.75 2.29
N GLU A 284 -18.41 15.43 2.91
CA GLU A 284 -19.80 15.46 2.45
C GLU A 284 -19.91 15.99 1.01
N SER A 285 -19.29 17.14 0.72
CA SER A 285 -19.29 17.77 -0.61
C SER A 285 -18.71 16.84 -1.68
N PHE A 286 -17.64 16.11 -1.36
CA PHE A 286 -17.04 15.15 -2.28
C PHE A 286 -17.99 13.98 -2.58
N PHE A 287 -18.63 13.41 -1.56
CA PHE A 287 -19.55 12.29 -1.77
C PHE A 287 -20.81 12.72 -2.54
N GLU A 288 -21.35 13.92 -2.30
CA GLU A 288 -22.45 14.48 -3.10
C GLU A 288 -22.05 14.68 -4.57
N TYR A 289 -20.89 15.29 -4.81
CA TYR A 289 -20.34 15.46 -6.15
C TYR A 289 -20.15 14.10 -6.85
N ALA A 290 -19.54 13.15 -6.14
CA ALA A 290 -19.26 11.82 -6.66
C ALA A 290 -20.53 11.04 -7.00
N GLN A 291 -21.58 11.12 -6.19
CA GLN A 291 -22.87 10.48 -6.47
C GLN A 291 -23.57 11.12 -7.68
N CYS A 292 -23.54 12.44 -7.81
CA CYS A 292 -24.06 13.14 -8.98
C CYS A 292 -23.34 12.71 -10.26
N LYS A 293 -22.01 12.61 -10.20
CA LYS A 293 -21.19 12.15 -11.33
C LYS A 293 -21.40 10.67 -11.65
N GLN A 294 -21.54 9.84 -10.62
CA GLN A 294 -21.84 8.41 -10.75
C GLN A 294 -23.13 8.20 -11.56
N ALA A 295 -24.22 8.91 -11.23
CA ALA A 295 -25.50 8.79 -11.94
C ALA A 295 -25.42 9.25 -13.42
N LYS A 296 -24.65 10.32 -13.69
CA LYS A 296 -24.40 10.80 -15.05
C LYS A 296 -23.61 9.77 -15.88
N GLU A 297 -22.49 9.28 -15.36
CA GLU A 297 -21.62 8.33 -16.07
C GLU A 297 -22.33 6.98 -16.31
N VAL A 298 -23.21 6.51 -15.41
CA VAL A 298 -24.05 5.33 -15.67
C VAL A 298 -25.00 5.55 -16.83
N SER A 299 -25.65 6.71 -16.88
CA SER A 299 -26.60 7.05 -17.94
C SER A 299 -25.88 7.12 -19.30
N GLU A 300 -24.69 7.71 -19.35
CA GLU A 300 -23.84 7.77 -20.53
C GLU A 300 -23.32 6.39 -20.96
N LEU A 301 -22.93 5.53 -20.02
CA LEU A 301 -22.49 4.16 -20.30
C LEU A 301 -23.62 3.32 -20.89
N ILE A 302 -24.84 3.42 -20.33
CA ILE A 302 -26.02 2.71 -20.83
C ILE A 302 -26.38 3.19 -22.25
N ALA A 303 -26.36 4.50 -22.49
CA ALA A 303 -26.69 5.09 -23.78
C ALA A 303 -25.65 4.75 -24.86
N SER A 304 -24.36 4.89 -24.54
CA SER A 304 -23.26 4.68 -25.50
C SER A 304 -23.15 3.24 -25.98
N GLU A 305 -23.40 2.27 -25.10
CA GLU A 305 -23.34 0.84 -25.45
C GLU A 305 -24.71 0.23 -25.79
N ASN A 306 -25.79 1.01 -25.72
CA ASN A 306 -27.17 0.59 -25.94
C ASN A 306 -27.55 -0.63 -25.07
N LEU A 307 -27.31 -0.50 -23.76
CA LEU A 307 -27.59 -1.54 -22.77
C LEU A 307 -29.07 -1.54 -22.36
N ASN A 308 -29.53 -2.66 -21.81
CA ASN A 308 -30.88 -2.75 -21.23
C ASN A 308 -30.90 -1.96 -19.91
N GLU A 309 -31.57 -0.81 -19.90
CA GLU A 309 -31.43 0.20 -18.82
C GLU A 309 -31.72 -0.33 -17.41
N GLU A 310 -32.86 -0.98 -17.18
CA GLU A 310 -33.24 -1.46 -15.85
C GLU A 310 -32.29 -2.56 -15.34
N GLU A 311 -31.98 -3.52 -16.20
CA GLU A 311 -31.05 -4.61 -15.89
C GLU A 311 -29.64 -4.08 -15.64
N ALA A 312 -29.18 -3.11 -16.45
CA ALA A 312 -27.87 -2.49 -16.32
C ALA A 312 -27.75 -1.71 -15.01
N LYS A 313 -28.73 -0.87 -14.66
CA LYS A 313 -28.76 -0.16 -13.38
C LYS A 313 -28.72 -1.15 -12.22
N ARG A 314 -29.55 -2.20 -12.25
CA ARG A 314 -29.58 -3.23 -11.19
C ARG A 314 -28.24 -3.94 -11.06
N TYR A 315 -27.63 -4.35 -12.17
CA TYR A 315 -26.35 -5.04 -12.19
C TYR A 315 -25.22 -4.14 -11.65
N ILE A 316 -25.19 -2.86 -12.06
CA ILE A 316 -24.20 -1.88 -11.59
C ILE A 316 -24.36 -1.65 -10.08
N ILE A 317 -25.58 -1.45 -9.57
CA ILE A 317 -25.84 -1.28 -8.13
C ILE A 317 -25.33 -2.50 -7.34
N VAL A 318 -25.63 -3.71 -7.81
CA VAL A 318 -25.17 -4.95 -7.15
C VAL A 318 -23.65 -5.05 -7.20
N SER A 319 -23.03 -4.71 -8.33
CA SER A 319 -21.57 -4.75 -8.50
C SER A 319 -20.87 -3.71 -7.62
N LEU A 320 -21.42 -2.50 -7.50
CA LEU A 320 -20.91 -1.47 -6.57
C LEU A 320 -21.02 -1.92 -5.11
N LYS A 321 -22.13 -2.56 -4.72
CA LYS A 321 -22.31 -3.12 -3.37
C LYS A 321 -21.36 -4.28 -3.07
N ARG A 322 -21.00 -5.05 -4.10
CA ARG A 322 -20.03 -6.15 -3.98
C ARG A 322 -18.58 -5.70 -4.14
N GLU A 323 -18.36 -4.48 -4.64
CA GLU A 323 -17.06 -3.90 -4.97
C GLU A 323 -16.28 -4.61 -6.09
N PHE A 324 -16.94 -5.51 -6.83
CA PHE A 324 -16.36 -6.18 -8.00
C PHE A 324 -17.43 -6.53 -9.04
N VAL A 325 -16.98 -6.73 -10.27
CA VAL A 325 -17.81 -7.12 -11.41
C VAL A 325 -17.62 -8.62 -11.68
N SER A 326 -18.70 -9.35 -11.92
CA SER A 326 -18.65 -10.79 -12.14
C SER A 326 -19.31 -11.18 -13.46
N GLU A 327 -18.58 -11.87 -14.33
CA GLU A 327 -19.17 -12.50 -15.52
C GLU A 327 -19.98 -13.77 -15.19
N ASN A 328 -19.91 -14.23 -13.94
CA ASN A 328 -20.56 -15.46 -13.52
C ASN A 328 -22.07 -15.26 -13.39
N GLY A 329 -22.83 -16.24 -13.90
CA GLY A 329 -24.28 -16.22 -13.90
C GLY A 329 -24.87 -15.60 -15.16
N ILE A 330 -26.12 -15.15 -15.07
CA ILE A 330 -26.90 -14.63 -16.20
C ILE A 330 -27.09 -13.12 -16.16
N ASP A 331 -26.89 -12.48 -15.01
CA ASP A 331 -27.12 -11.04 -14.80
C ASP A 331 -26.29 -10.17 -15.76
N PHE A 332 -25.02 -10.51 -15.97
CA PHE A 332 -24.19 -9.77 -16.93
C PHE A 332 -24.60 -9.99 -18.39
N ASN A 333 -25.22 -11.13 -18.71
CA ASN A 333 -25.72 -11.34 -20.07
C ASN A 333 -27.08 -10.63 -20.27
N SER A 334 -27.87 -10.39 -19.21
CA SER A 334 -29.16 -9.70 -19.30
C SER A 334 -29.02 -8.21 -19.58
N ILE A 335 -27.87 -7.59 -19.28
CA ILE A 335 -27.62 -6.18 -19.58
C ILE A 335 -27.31 -5.91 -21.06
N LEU A 336 -26.86 -6.93 -21.80
CA LEU A 336 -26.42 -6.77 -23.18
C LEU A 336 -27.63 -6.62 -24.13
N PRO A 337 -27.49 -5.83 -25.21
CA PRO A 337 -28.53 -5.72 -26.22
C PRO A 337 -28.78 -7.08 -26.88
N LYS A 338 -30.01 -7.28 -27.38
CA LYS A 338 -30.40 -8.52 -28.08
C LYS A 338 -29.52 -8.74 -29.31
N MET A 339 -28.54 -9.62 -29.17
CA MET A 339 -27.63 -10.07 -30.22
C MET A 339 -27.51 -11.59 -30.15
N SER A 340 -27.34 -12.24 -31.30
CA SER A 340 -27.06 -13.67 -31.33
C SER A 340 -25.69 -13.97 -30.70
N PRO A 341 -25.58 -14.91 -29.74
CA PRO A 341 -24.29 -15.35 -29.19
C PRO A 341 -23.31 -15.90 -30.23
N LEU A 342 -23.83 -16.33 -31.40
CA LEU A 342 -23.03 -16.84 -32.52
C LEU A 342 -22.43 -15.71 -33.38
N ASN A 343 -22.78 -14.44 -33.11
CA ASN A 343 -22.20 -13.31 -33.83
C ASN A 343 -20.74 -13.08 -33.36
N PRO A 344 -19.74 -13.07 -34.25
CA PRO A 344 -18.34 -12.82 -33.87
C PRO A 344 -18.12 -11.44 -33.19
N LEU A 345 -19.02 -10.47 -33.39
CA LEU A 345 -18.98 -9.17 -32.73
C LEU A 345 -19.52 -9.22 -31.28
N TYR A 346 -20.31 -10.23 -30.94
CA TYR A 346 -20.91 -10.37 -29.60
C TYR A 346 -19.84 -10.50 -28.53
N LEU A 347 -18.84 -11.37 -28.72
CA LEU A 347 -17.75 -11.57 -27.76
C LEU A 347 -16.92 -10.29 -27.56
N LYS A 348 -16.63 -9.56 -28.64
CA LYS A 348 -15.90 -8.29 -28.57
C LYS A 348 -16.68 -7.25 -27.77
N LYS A 349 -17.98 -7.11 -28.05
CA LYS A 349 -18.84 -6.17 -27.32
C LYS A 349 -19.00 -6.57 -25.86
N LYS A 350 -19.23 -7.85 -25.58
CA LYS A 350 -19.31 -8.40 -24.22
C LYS A 350 -18.05 -8.05 -23.42
N HIS A 351 -16.87 -8.31 -23.98
CA HIS A 351 -15.60 -7.99 -23.34
C HIS A 351 -15.40 -6.49 -23.12
N LYS A 352 -15.74 -5.66 -24.12
CA LYS A 352 -15.69 -4.19 -24.01
C LYS A 352 -16.59 -3.67 -22.89
N VAL A 353 -17.85 -4.09 -22.85
CA VAL A 353 -18.82 -3.70 -21.81
C VAL A 353 -18.35 -4.17 -20.44
N PHE A 354 -17.79 -5.37 -20.34
CA PHE A 354 -17.23 -5.89 -19.08
C PHE A 354 -16.09 -5.00 -18.57
N GLN A 355 -15.15 -4.62 -19.44
CA GLN A 355 -14.05 -3.72 -19.09
C GLN A 355 -14.56 -2.34 -18.66
N LEU A 356 -15.54 -1.77 -19.37
CA LEU A 356 -16.13 -0.48 -19.03
C LEU A 356 -16.81 -0.49 -17.66
N ILE A 357 -17.63 -1.51 -17.37
CA ILE A 357 -18.29 -1.63 -16.07
C ILE A 357 -17.28 -1.93 -14.97
N THR A 358 -16.23 -2.71 -15.25
CA THR A 358 -15.14 -2.94 -14.28
C THR A 358 -14.42 -1.64 -13.94
N ALA A 359 -14.05 -0.84 -14.94
CA ALA A 359 -13.44 0.47 -14.72
C ALA A 359 -14.36 1.41 -13.94
N PHE A 360 -15.66 1.40 -14.26
CA PHE A 360 -16.67 2.18 -13.56
C PHE A 360 -16.80 1.78 -12.09
N VAL A 361 -16.89 0.48 -11.79
CA VAL A 361 -17.00 -0.01 -10.41
C VAL A 361 -15.72 0.29 -9.62
N GLU A 362 -14.54 0.12 -10.21
CA GLU A 362 -13.28 0.50 -9.55
C GLU A 362 -13.21 2.01 -9.22
N LYS A 363 -13.71 2.85 -10.14
CA LYS A 363 -13.77 4.31 -9.95
C LYS A 363 -14.75 4.71 -8.83
N PHE A 364 -15.91 4.07 -8.73
CA PHE A 364 -16.97 4.49 -7.80
C PHE A 364 -17.20 3.56 -6.58
N LYS A 365 -16.45 2.47 -6.41
CA LYS A 365 -16.56 1.63 -5.20
C LYS A 365 -16.32 2.44 -3.93
N GLY A 366 -17.17 2.26 -2.93
CA GLY A 366 -17.13 3.00 -1.65
C GLY A 366 -17.83 4.37 -1.66
N VAL A 367 -18.28 4.90 -2.81
CA VAL A 367 -18.98 6.20 -2.89
C VAL A 367 -20.42 6.14 -2.35
N GLY A 368 -21.07 4.98 -2.45
CA GLY A 368 -22.47 4.80 -2.08
C GLY A 368 -23.44 5.46 -3.08
N GLY A 369 -24.63 5.85 -2.58
CA GLY A 369 -25.67 6.51 -3.38
C GLY A 369 -26.74 5.60 -3.98
N LYS A 370 -27.73 6.21 -4.63
CA LYS A 370 -28.75 5.53 -5.45
C LYS A 370 -28.57 5.96 -6.91
N LEU A 371 -28.61 4.97 -7.81
CA LEU A 371 -28.53 5.14 -9.26
C LEU A 371 -29.91 5.28 -9.91
#